data_AF-A0A381I5C0-F1
#
_entry.id   AF-A0A381I5C0-F1
#
_cell.length_a   1.000
_cell.length_b   1.000
_cell.length_c   1.000
_cell.angle_alpha   90.00
_cell.angle_beta   90.00
_cell.angle_gamma   90.00
#
_symmetry.space_group_name_H-M   'P 1'
#
loop_
_entity.id
_entity.type
_entity.pdbx_description
1 polymer ?
#
loop_
_entity_poly.entity_id
_entity_poly.type
_entity_poly.pdbx_seq_one_letter_code
_entity_poly.pdbx_strand_id
1 'polypeptide(L)'
;MIKLTDEEFIVLVNHVKKEYGIDLSKKRALIEGRLYNTMIEKKLSSFSQYMNLLFKDKTGNEAINLINRLSTNHTFFMREPQHFEFIQNSILPFWEENNKIRNINIWSAGCSSGEEAYSIAMTLDDYFGYNKELWNIKIIATDISTNSLEKAKRGIYIESNVNNVPELWKKKYFIDNKDGTFKICDKIRKSVIFKPFNLMNDFSYQHLI
;
A
#
# COMPACT_ATOMS: atom_id res chain seq x y z
N MET A 1 24.52 -10.39 -16.80
CA MET A 1 23.56 -10.30 -15.67
C MET A 1 24.18 -11.04 -14.50
N ILE A 2 24.39 -10.37 -13.36
CA ILE A 2 24.91 -11.01 -12.14
C ILE A 2 23.85 -12.01 -11.67
N LYS A 3 24.26 -13.24 -11.35
CA LYS A 3 23.39 -14.34 -10.96
C LYS A 3 23.55 -14.65 -9.49
N LEU A 4 22.46 -15.07 -8.85
CA LEU A 4 22.46 -15.57 -7.48
C LEU A 4 23.01 -17.00 -7.47
N THR A 5 24.00 -17.26 -6.62
CA THR A 5 24.33 -18.63 -6.24
C THR A 5 23.21 -19.23 -5.39
N ASP A 6 23.22 -20.56 -5.21
CA ASP A 6 22.22 -21.24 -4.37
C ASP A 6 22.32 -20.81 -2.90
N GLU A 7 23.55 -20.66 -2.40
CA GLU A 7 23.79 -20.18 -1.04
C GLU A 7 23.30 -18.74 -0.85
N GLU A 8 23.63 -17.83 -1.77
CA GLU A 8 23.18 -16.43 -1.72
C GLU A 8 21.65 -16.34 -1.78
N PHE A 9 21.02 -17.17 -2.61
CA PHE A 9 19.56 -17.23 -2.71
C PHE A 9 18.92 -17.67 -1.40
N ILE A 10 19.43 -18.73 -0.76
CA ILE A 10 18.90 -19.25 0.51
C ILE A 10 19.05 -18.19 1.61
N VAL A 11 20.21 -17.57 1.74
CA VAL A 11 20.47 -16.54 2.76
C VAL A 11 19.52 -15.36 2.61
N LEU A 12 19.39 -14.82 1.38
CA LEU A 12 18.53 -13.67 1.12
C LEU A 12 17.05 -13.98 1.35
N VAL A 13 16.56 -15.13 0.86
CA VAL A 13 15.15 -15.53 1.04
C VAL A 13 14.81 -15.74 2.51
N ASN A 14 15.69 -16.40 3.27
CA ASN A 14 15.47 -16.64 4.68
C ASN A 14 15.46 -15.33 5.48
N HIS A 15 16.39 -14.42 5.18
CA HIS A 15 16.40 -13.09 5.79
C HIS A 15 15.10 -12.33 5.50
N VAL A 16 14.68 -12.26 4.23
CA VAL A 16 13.47 -11.52 3.84
C VAL A 16 12.20 -12.12 4.47
N LYS A 17 12.10 -13.45 4.50
CA LYS A 17 10.96 -14.15 5.11
C LYS A 17 10.90 -13.92 6.61
N LYS A 18 12.05 -13.97 7.29
CA LYS A 18 12.14 -13.78 8.75
C LYS A 18 11.77 -12.35 9.15
N GLU A 19 12.36 -11.34 8.50
CA GLU A 19 12.23 -9.94 8.94
C GLU A 19 10.95 -9.28 8.42
N TYR A 20 10.41 -9.72 7.28
CA TYR A 20 9.30 -9.04 6.60
C TYR A 20 8.14 -9.95 6.21
N GLY A 21 8.22 -11.26 6.48
CA GLY A 21 7.14 -12.21 6.18
C GLY A 21 6.93 -12.50 4.68
N ILE A 22 7.78 -11.96 3.79
CA ILE A 22 7.60 -12.12 2.34
C ILE A 22 8.25 -13.44 1.87
N ASP A 23 7.43 -14.36 1.33
CA ASP A 23 7.94 -15.60 0.75
C ASP A 23 8.43 -15.41 -0.70
N LEU A 24 9.74 -15.59 -0.86
CA LEU A 24 10.45 -15.50 -2.14
C LEU A 24 11.10 -16.83 -2.57
N SER A 25 10.79 -17.94 -1.90
CA SER A 25 11.44 -19.26 -2.09
C SER A 25 11.41 -19.81 -3.52
N LYS A 26 10.45 -19.37 -4.34
CA LYS A 26 10.31 -19.77 -5.75
C LYS A 26 10.54 -18.61 -6.74
N LYS A 27 11.08 -17.49 -6.27
CA LYS A 27 11.11 -16.21 -7.01
C LYS A 27 12.51 -15.75 -7.40
N ARG A 28 13.48 -16.66 -7.61
CA ARG A 28 14.88 -16.30 -7.96
C ARG A 28 14.99 -15.33 -9.14
N ALA A 29 14.35 -15.65 -10.26
CA ALA A 29 14.40 -14.79 -11.46
C ALA A 29 13.85 -13.39 -11.20
N LEU A 30 12.82 -13.26 -10.35
CA LEU A 30 12.27 -11.96 -9.94
C LEU A 30 13.27 -11.18 -9.09
N ILE A 31 13.95 -11.83 -8.15
CA ILE A 31 14.98 -11.18 -7.32
C ILE A 31 16.11 -10.67 -8.22
N GLU A 32 16.65 -11.53 -9.08
CA GLU A 32 17.74 -11.16 -10.00
C GLU A 32 17.34 -9.98 -10.90
N GLY A 33 16.14 -10.05 -11.49
CA GLY A 33 15.65 -9.01 -12.38
C GLY A 33 15.40 -7.67 -11.67
N ARG A 34 14.80 -7.69 -10.49
CA ARG A 34 14.43 -6.45 -9.77
C ARG A 34 15.59 -5.80 -9.02
N LEU A 35 16.61 -6.56 -8.65
CA LEU A 35 17.83 -6.03 -8.01
C LEU A 35 18.94 -5.69 -9.03
N TYR A 36 18.81 -6.11 -10.28
CA TYR A 36 19.83 -5.87 -11.32
C TYR A 36 20.31 -4.42 -11.40
N ASN A 37 19.39 -3.45 -11.50
CA ASN A 37 19.77 -2.03 -11.58
C ASN A 37 20.45 -1.55 -10.29
N THR A 38 19.99 -2.01 -9.13
CA THR A 38 20.62 -1.69 -7.84
C THR A 38 22.05 -2.23 -7.77
N MET A 39 22.31 -3.41 -8.29
CA MET A 39 23.66 -3.97 -8.38
C MET A 39 24.57 -3.10 -9.26
N ILE A 40 24.07 -2.63 -10.41
CA ILE A 40 24.83 -1.75 -11.33
C ILE A 40 25.10 -0.38 -10.71
N GLU A 41 24.05 0.27 -10.19
CA GLU A 41 24.12 1.61 -9.58
C GLU A 41 25.16 1.65 -8.44
N LYS A 42 25.21 0.58 -7.64
CA LYS A 42 26.15 0.42 -6.52
C LYS A 42 27.50 -0.20 -6.93
N LYS A 43 27.72 -0.48 -8.21
CA LYS A 43 28.94 -1.07 -8.77
C LYS A 43 29.34 -2.39 -8.10
N LEU A 44 28.36 -3.23 -7.80
CA LEU A 44 28.56 -4.51 -7.13
C LEU A 44 28.78 -5.62 -8.17
N SER A 45 29.62 -6.58 -7.84
CA SER A 45 29.93 -7.74 -8.70
C SER A 45 29.31 -9.05 -8.22
N SER A 46 28.76 -9.11 -6.99
CA SER A 46 28.08 -10.30 -6.45
C SER A 46 27.00 -9.97 -5.43
N PHE A 47 26.01 -10.84 -5.28
CA PHE A 47 24.95 -10.67 -4.27
C PHE A 47 25.49 -10.78 -2.84
N SER A 48 26.61 -11.46 -2.64
CA SER A 48 27.35 -11.44 -1.38
C SER A 48 27.80 -10.04 -0.98
N GLN A 49 28.27 -9.22 -1.93
CA GLN A 49 28.61 -7.81 -1.64
C GLN A 49 27.36 -7.00 -1.30
N TYR A 50 26.25 -7.26 -1.99
CA TYR A 50 24.97 -6.62 -1.70
C TYR A 50 24.45 -6.96 -0.30
N MET A 51 24.48 -8.25 0.09
CA MET A 51 24.09 -8.69 1.43
C MET A 51 25.02 -8.11 2.51
N ASN A 52 26.31 -7.97 2.24
CA ASN A 52 27.25 -7.33 3.15
C ASN A 52 26.89 -5.85 3.40
N LEU A 53 26.52 -5.11 2.35
CA LEU A 53 26.01 -3.75 2.48
C LEU A 53 24.70 -3.71 3.27
N LEU A 54 23.75 -4.58 2.93
CA LEU A 54 22.47 -4.70 3.61
C LEU A 54 22.62 -4.94 5.12
N PHE A 55 23.48 -5.90 5.50
CA PHE A 55 23.64 -6.27 6.92
C PHE A 55 24.53 -5.32 7.72
N LYS A 56 25.40 -4.55 7.05
CA LYS A 56 26.20 -3.51 7.71
C LYS A 56 25.48 -2.17 7.83
N ASP A 57 24.44 -1.96 7.04
CA ASP A 57 23.67 -0.71 7.07
C ASP A 57 22.86 -0.59 8.36
N LYS A 58 23.32 0.28 9.27
CA LYS A 58 22.61 0.60 10.51
C LYS A 58 21.49 1.62 10.31
N THR A 59 21.42 2.27 9.15
CA THR A 59 20.41 3.29 8.86
C THR A 59 19.08 2.69 8.41
N GLY A 60 19.08 1.43 7.95
CA GLY A 60 17.90 0.74 7.43
C GLY A 60 17.50 1.16 6.00
N ASN A 61 18.28 2.02 5.36
CA ASN A 61 18.03 2.45 3.99
C ASN A 61 18.16 1.31 2.98
N GLU A 62 19.14 0.42 3.16
CA GLU A 62 19.32 -0.74 2.29
C GLU A 62 18.16 -1.74 2.45
N ALA A 63 17.67 -1.91 3.68
CA ALA A 63 16.47 -2.69 3.97
C ALA A 63 15.22 -2.13 3.28
N ILE A 64 14.99 -0.81 3.38
CA ILE A 64 13.88 -0.14 2.68
C ILE A 64 14.00 -0.32 1.16
N ASN A 65 15.20 -0.14 0.60
CA ASN A 65 15.44 -0.31 -0.82
C ASN A 65 15.18 -1.74 -1.30
N LEU A 66 15.65 -2.74 -0.54
CA LEU A 66 15.39 -4.16 -0.81
C LEU A 66 13.88 -4.42 -0.89
N ILE A 67 13.12 -3.97 0.11
CA ILE A 67 11.69 -4.23 0.18
C ILE A 67 10.92 -3.48 -0.90
N ASN A 68 11.30 -2.26 -1.22
CA ASN A 68 10.71 -1.51 -2.32
C ASN A 68 10.93 -2.20 -3.68
N ARG A 69 12.06 -2.90 -3.87
CA ARG A 69 12.33 -3.66 -5.10
C ARG A 69 11.60 -5.00 -5.09
N LEU A 70 11.52 -5.70 -3.97
CA LEU A 70 11.00 -7.07 -3.92
C LEU A 70 9.48 -7.16 -3.65
N SER A 71 8.85 -6.12 -3.12
CA SER A 71 7.39 -6.05 -2.94
C SER A 71 6.64 -6.06 -4.28
N THR A 72 5.51 -6.76 -4.35
CA THR A 72 4.68 -6.82 -5.57
C THR A 72 3.44 -5.99 -5.34
N ASN A 73 3.44 -4.78 -5.90
CA ASN A 73 2.48 -3.73 -5.58
C ASN A 73 1.44 -3.59 -6.69
N HIS A 74 0.78 -4.69 -7.06
CA HIS A 74 -0.29 -4.68 -8.05
C HIS A 74 -1.64 -4.45 -7.37
N THR A 75 -2.20 -3.26 -7.58
CA THR A 75 -3.50 -2.85 -7.04
C THR A 75 -4.18 -1.90 -8.02
N PHE A 76 -5.50 -1.77 -7.89
CA PHE A 76 -6.34 -0.89 -8.69
C PHE A 76 -7.63 -0.61 -7.90
N PHE A 77 -8.33 0.47 -8.26
CA PHE A 77 -9.55 0.84 -7.58
C PHE A 77 -10.64 -0.22 -7.76
N MET A 78 -11.42 -0.45 -6.70
CA MET A 78 -12.55 -1.40 -6.72
C MET A 78 -12.15 -2.82 -7.17
N ARG A 79 -11.00 -3.31 -6.70
CA ARG A 79 -10.47 -4.63 -7.10
C ARG A 79 -11.42 -5.80 -6.82
N GLU A 80 -12.06 -5.78 -5.65
CA GLU A 80 -13.07 -6.75 -5.24
C GLU A 80 -14.33 -5.98 -4.85
N PRO A 81 -15.15 -5.57 -5.84
CA PRO A 81 -16.27 -4.64 -5.63
C PRO A 81 -17.28 -5.15 -4.58
N GLN A 82 -17.44 -6.47 -4.46
CA GLN A 82 -18.35 -7.10 -3.50
C GLN A 82 -18.03 -6.74 -2.04
N HIS A 83 -16.76 -6.47 -1.70
CA HIS A 83 -16.39 -6.04 -0.35
C HIS A 83 -16.92 -4.64 -0.05
N PHE A 84 -16.87 -3.71 -1.01
CA PHE A 84 -17.39 -2.36 -0.85
C PHE A 84 -18.91 -2.34 -0.81
N GLU A 85 -19.56 -3.19 -1.61
CA GLU A 85 -21.01 -3.42 -1.54
C GLU A 85 -21.43 -3.96 -0.17
N PHE A 86 -20.69 -4.93 0.38
CA PHE A 86 -20.97 -5.46 1.71
C PHE A 86 -20.77 -4.41 2.81
N ILE A 87 -19.71 -3.59 2.71
CA ILE A 87 -19.50 -2.45 3.62
C ILE A 87 -20.72 -1.52 3.54
N GLN A 88 -21.12 -1.11 2.34
CA GLN A 88 -22.21 -0.15 2.14
C GLN A 88 -23.58 -0.68 2.57
N ASN A 89 -23.89 -1.94 2.26
CA ASN A 89 -25.24 -2.50 2.43
C ASN A 89 -25.45 -3.22 3.77
N SER A 90 -24.37 -3.57 4.48
CA SER A 90 -24.46 -4.34 5.73
C SER A 90 -23.74 -3.67 6.89
N ILE A 91 -22.47 -3.31 6.72
CA ILE A 91 -21.65 -2.80 7.83
C ILE A 91 -22.05 -1.38 8.23
N LEU A 92 -22.21 -0.47 7.26
CA LEU A 92 -22.54 0.93 7.55
C LEU A 92 -23.94 1.11 8.16
N PRO A 93 -25.01 0.46 7.65
CA PRO A 93 -26.32 0.49 8.31
C PRO A 93 -26.28 -0.06 9.74
N PHE A 94 -25.57 -1.18 9.94
CA PHE A 94 -25.42 -1.76 11.28
C PHE A 94 -24.70 -0.80 12.24
N TRP A 95 -23.61 -0.15 11.81
CA TRP A 95 -22.93 0.84 12.64
C TRP A 95 -23.80 2.07 12.88
N GLU A 96 -24.54 2.55 11.89
CA GLU A 96 -25.43 3.70 12.07
C GLU A 96 -26.49 3.47 13.15
N GLU A 97 -27.04 2.26 13.21
CA GLU A 97 -28.00 1.89 14.24
C GLU A 97 -27.33 1.69 15.62
N ASN A 98 -26.17 1.03 15.67
CA ASN A 98 -25.62 0.49 16.93
C ASN A 98 -24.47 1.31 17.53
N ASN A 99 -23.73 2.09 16.73
CA ASN A 99 -22.57 2.86 17.17
C ASN A 99 -22.97 4.25 17.69
N LYS A 100 -23.46 4.29 18.93
CA LYS A 100 -23.98 5.54 19.54
C LYS A 100 -22.92 6.63 19.70
N ILE A 101 -21.64 6.27 19.81
CA ILE A 101 -20.53 7.23 19.90
C ILE A 101 -20.08 7.76 18.53
N ARG A 102 -20.67 7.25 17.43
CA ARG A 102 -20.40 7.64 16.04
C ARG A 102 -18.92 7.68 15.67
N ASN A 103 -18.16 6.68 16.12
CA ASN A 103 -16.72 6.59 15.90
C ASN A 103 -16.36 5.36 15.06
N ILE A 104 -15.73 5.55 13.90
CA ILE A 104 -15.34 4.47 12.98
C ILE A 104 -13.83 4.55 12.77
N ASN A 105 -13.13 3.45 13.08
CA ASN A 105 -11.71 3.30 12.85
C ASN A 105 -11.48 2.15 11.87
N ILE A 106 -10.87 2.46 10.73
CA ILE A 106 -10.61 1.48 9.66
C ILE A 106 -9.11 1.41 9.41
N TRP A 107 -8.61 0.18 9.25
CA TRP A 107 -7.22 -0.08 8.88
C TRP A 107 -7.15 -0.81 7.54
N SER A 108 -6.58 -0.17 6.52
CA SER A 108 -6.15 -0.82 5.27
C SER A 108 -4.71 -1.28 5.43
N ALA A 109 -4.54 -2.58 5.68
CA ALA A 109 -3.25 -3.22 5.95
C ALA A 109 -2.64 -3.78 4.66
N GLY A 110 -1.46 -3.29 4.26
CA GLY A 110 -0.88 -3.59 2.94
C GLY A 110 -1.51 -2.75 1.84
N CYS A 111 -1.69 -1.45 2.08
CA CYS A 111 -2.49 -0.57 1.23
C CYS A 111 -1.89 -0.28 -0.15
N SER A 112 -0.64 -0.66 -0.40
CA SER A 112 0.10 -0.38 -1.64
C SER A 112 0.01 1.10 -2.01
N SER A 113 -0.30 1.43 -3.27
CA SER A 113 -0.46 2.80 -3.79
C SER A 113 -1.77 3.48 -3.39
N GLY A 114 -2.53 2.93 -2.43
CA GLY A 114 -3.64 3.62 -1.75
C GLY A 114 -5.02 3.44 -2.38
N GLU A 115 -5.13 2.73 -3.50
CA GLU A 115 -6.40 2.53 -4.21
C GLU A 115 -7.49 1.93 -3.31
N GLU A 116 -7.17 0.92 -2.50
CA GLU A 116 -8.12 0.33 -1.54
C GLU A 116 -8.57 1.34 -0.48
N ALA A 117 -7.62 2.03 0.16
CA ALA A 117 -7.92 2.99 1.22
C ALA A 117 -8.78 4.15 0.70
N TYR A 118 -8.55 4.59 -0.54
CA TYR A 118 -9.40 5.58 -1.20
C TYR A 118 -10.75 5.02 -1.63
N SER A 119 -10.83 3.78 -2.10
CA SER A 119 -12.11 3.10 -2.36
C SER A 119 -12.97 3.03 -1.08
N ILE A 120 -12.38 2.70 0.07
CA ILE A 120 -13.06 2.74 1.36
C ILE A 120 -13.54 4.16 1.67
N ALA A 121 -12.66 5.16 1.56
CA ALA A 121 -12.98 6.55 1.85
C ALA A 121 -14.12 7.11 0.99
N MET A 122 -14.13 6.77 -0.31
CA MET A 122 -15.20 7.11 -1.24
C MET A 122 -16.51 6.40 -0.88
N THR A 123 -16.46 5.12 -0.50
CA THR A 123 -17.64 4.35 -0.05
C THR A 123 -18.30 4.99 1.17
N LEU A 124 -17.50 5.37 2.18
CA LEU A 124 -18.01 6.07 3.36
C LEU A 124 -18.59 7.45 3.01
N ASP A 125 -17.93 8.18 2.10
CA ASP A 125 -18.39 9.48 1.65
C ASP A 125 -19.71 9.42 0.88
N ASP A 126 -19.87 8.38 0.05
CA ASP A 126 -21.06 8.16 -0.74
C ASP A 126 -22.25 7.73 0.14
N TYR A 127 -22.02 6.81 1.09
CA TYR A 127 -23.05 6.36 2.03
C TYR A 127 -23.53 7.46 2.98
N PHE A 128 -22.60 8.10 3.71
CA PHE A 128 -23.00 9.08 4.73
C PHE A 128 -23.41 10.43 4.12
N GLY A 129 -22.86 10.79 2.96
CA GLY A 129 -23.16 12.06 2.29
C GLY A 129 -23.00 13.26 3.24
N TYR A 130 -24.08 14.03 3.41
CA TYR A 130 -24.12 15.19 4.32
C TYR A 130 -24.03 14.81 5.81
N ASN A 131 -24.40 13.58 6.18
CA ASN A 131 -24.33 13.11 7.57
C ASN A 131 -22.91 12.71 8.00
N LYS A 132 -21.93 12.74 7.09
CA LYS A 132 -20.55 12.30 7.39
C LYS A 132 -19.92 13.11 8.52
N GLU A 133 -20.23 14.39 8.65
CA GLU A 133 -19.69 15.26 9.70
C GLU A 133 -20.20 14.88 11.11
N LEU A 134 -21.27 14.08 11.21
CA LEU A 134 -21.74 13.53 12.48
C LEU A 134 -20.87 12.37 12.98
N TRP A 135 -19.93 11.88 12.16
CA TRP A 135 -19.09 10.73 12.46
C TRP A 135 -17.63 11.12 12.62
N ASN A 136 -17.00 10.62 13.67
CA ASN A 136 -15.55 10.61 13.79
C ASN A 136 -15.00 9.41 13.03
N ILE A 137 -14.56 9.61 11.79
CA ILE A 137 -14.04 8.54 10.93
C ILE A 137 -12.52 8.70 10.78
N LYS A 138 -11.77 7.66 11.16
CA LYS A 138 -10.33 7.58 10.93
C LYS A 138 -10.00 6.38 10.05
N ILE A 139 -9.37 6.64 8.90
CA ILE A 139 -8.83 5.61 8.02
C ILE A 139 -7.31 5.67 8.10
N ILE A 140 -6.71 4.60 8.61
CA ILE A 140 -5.27 4.41 8.61
C ILE A 140 -4.94 3.40 7.51
N ALA A 141 -4.00 3.74 6.64
CA ALA A 141 -3.54 2.88 5.56
C ALA A 141 -2.04 2.68 5.72
N THR A 142 -1.61 1.43 5.80
CA THR A 142 -0.20 1.11 6.04
C THR A 142 0.36 0.17 5.02
N ASP A 143 1.63 0.40 4.68
CA ASP A 143 2.39 -0.50 3.81
C ASP A 143 3.85 -0.52 4.25
N ILE A 144 4.55 -1.60 3.90
CA ILE A 144 5.98 -1.73 4.14
C ILE A 144 6.79 -1.00 3.04
N SER A 145 6.21 -0.85 1.84
CA SER A 145 6.83 -0.15 0.72
C SER A 145 6.61 1.36 0.83
N THR A 146 7.67 2.09 1.18
CA THR A 146 7.66 3.55 1.20
C THR A 146 7.38 4.15 -0.18
N ASN A 147 7.86 3.51 -1.26
CA ASN A 147 7.56 3.95 -2.63
C ASN A 147 6.06 3.90 -2.96
N SER A 148 5.36 2.86 -2.50
CA SER A 148 3.92 2.76 -2.64
C SER A 148 3.19 3.82 -1.82
N LEU A 149 3.61 4.06 -0.58
CA LEU A 149 3.03 5.11 0.27
C LEU A 149 3.21 6.51 -0.33
N GLU A 150 4.35 6.82 -0.94
CA GLU A 150 4.55 8.12 -1.60
C GLU A 150 3.68 8.29 -2.86
N LYS A 151 3.35 7.20 -3.56
CA LYS A 151 2.32 7.24 -4.62
C LYS A 151 0.94 7.48 -4.02
N ALA A 152 0.60 6.77 -2.94
CA ALA A 152 -0.68 6.90 -2.25
C ALA A 152 -0.93 8.32 -1.75
N LYS A 153 0.05 8.93 -1.07
CA LYS A 153 -0.03 10.31 -0.57
C LYS A 153 -0.20 11.36 -1.67
N ARG A 154 0.44 11.15 -2.83
CA ARG A 154 0.24 12.00 -4.02
C ARG A 154 -1.17 11.85 -4.57
N GLY A 155 -1.70 10.63 -4.55
CA GLY A 155 -3.06 10.30 -4.99
C GLY A 155 -3.27 10.55 -6.48
N ILE A 156 -2.24 10.34 -7.31
CA ILE A 156 -2.27 10.50 -8.76
C ILE A 156 -2.15 9.13 -9.41
N TYR A 157 -3.09 8.81 -10.30
CA TYR A 157 -3.26 7.50 -10.92
C TYR A 157 -3.43 7.63 -12.43
N ILE A 158 -3.04 6.60 -13.18
CA ILE A 158 -3.29 6.55 -14.62
C ILE A 158 -4.67 5.96 -14.90
N GLU A 159 -5.20 6.18 -16.11
CA GLU A 159 -6.51 5.66 -16.55
C GLU A 159 -6.71 4.18 -16.18
N SER A 160 -5.72 3.33 -16.46
CA SER A 160 -5.83 1.88 -16.19
C SER A 160 -6.07 1.52 -14.71
N ASN A 161 -5.65 2.37 -13.76
CA ASN A 161 -5.93 2.15 -12.34
C ASN A 161 -7.38 2.46 -11.97
N VAL A 162 -8.01 3.41 -12.68
CA VAL A 162 -9.35 3.94 -12.36
C VAL A 162 -10.44 3.37 -13.26
N ASN A 163 -10.11 2.52 -14.23
CA ASN A 163 -11.06 1.91 -15.18
C ASN A 163 -12.29 1.27 -14.52
N ASN A 164 -12.12 0.67 -13.33
CA ASN A 164 -13.20 -0.01 -12.61
C ASN A 164 -14.01 0.92 -11.68
N VAL A 165 -13.65 2.20 -11.59
CA VAL A 165 -14.41 3.19 -10.81
C VAL A 165 -15.66 3.57 -11.59
N PRO A 166 -16.86 3.56 -10.97
CA PRO A 166 -18.07 4.05 -11.62
C PRO A 166 -17.92 5.49 -12.10
N GLU A 167 -18.46 5.82 -13.28
CA GLU A 167 -18.32 7.15 -13.89
C GLU A 167 -18.83 8.30 -13.01
N LEU A 168 -19.89 8.06 -12.24
CA LEU A 168 -20.39 9.04 -11.26
C LEU A 168 -19.35 9.33 -10.16
N TRP A 169 -18.66 8.29 -9.69
CA TRP A 169 -17.61 8.42 -8.69
C TRP A 169 -16.35 9.03 -9.27
N LYS A 170 -15.97 8.70 -10.52
CA LYS A 170 -14.87 9.38 -11.22
C LYS A 170 -15.11 10.89 -11.25
N LYS A 171 -16.31 11.33 -11.68
CA LYS A 171 -16.68 12.76 -11.73
C LYS A 171 -16.71 13.42 -10.35
N LYS A 172 -17.10 12.68 -9.30
CA LYS A 172 -17.25 13.20 -7.93
C LYS A 172 -15.94 13.27 -7.16
N TYR A 173 -15.05 12.28 -7.35
CA TYR A 173 -13.89 12.06 -6.48
C TYR A 173 -12.54 12.23 -7.16
N PHE A 174 -12.49 12.36 -8.49
CA PHE A 174 -11.25 12.52 -9.23
C PHE A 174 -11.24 13.85 -9.99
N ILE A 175 -10.05 14.42 -10.08
CA ILE A 175 -9.70 15.58 -10.90
C ILE A 175 -8.88 15.05 -12.07
N ASP A 176 -9.40 15.23 -13.29
CA ASP A 176 -8.69 14.89 -14.53
C ASP A 176 -7.64 15.98 -14.83
N ASN A 177 -6.36 15.61 -14.80
CA ASN A 177 -5.25 16.53 -15.03
C ASN A 177 -5.02 16.83 -16.53
N LYS A 178 -5.80 16.23 -17.44
CA LYS A 178 -5.70 16.38 -18.90
C LYS A 178 -4.38 15.91 -19.52
N ASP A 179 -3.63 15.08 -18.79
CA ASP A 179 -2.37 14.47 -19.23
C ASP A 179 -2.42 12.93 -19.19
N GLY A 180 -3.63 12.36 -19.11
CA GLY A 180 -3.86 10.92 -18.93
C GLY A 180 -3.77 10.45 -17.48
N THR A 181 -3.67 11.37 -16.51
CA THR A 181 -3.69 11.07 -15.09
C THR A 181 -4.89 11.69 -14.37
N PHE A 182 -5.27 11.04 -13.28
CA PHE A 182 -6.38 11.42 -12.41
C PHE A 182 -5.85 11.60 -11.00
N LYS A 183 -6.23 12.71 -10.36
CA LYS A 183 -5.88 12.99 -8.97
C LYS A 183 -7.11 12.84 -8.08
N ILE A 184 -6.99 12.11 -6.97
CA ILE A 184 -8.01 12.06 -5.93
C ILE A 184 -8.24 13.47 -5.37
N CYS A 185 -9.50 13.87 -5.24
CA CYS A 185 -9.86 15.18 -4.70
C CYS A 185 -9.43 15.31 -3.23
N ASP A 186 -9.13 16.54 -2.81
CA ASP A 186 -8.54 16.79 -1.49
C ASP A 186 -9.43 16.33 -0.34
N LYS A 187 -10.76 16.35 -0.49
CA LYS A 187 -11.72 15.85 0.51
C LYS A 187 -11.44 14.39 0.86
N ILE A 188 -11.31 13.53 -0.16
CA ILE A 188 -11.03 12.11 0.02
C ILE A 188 -9.57 11.90 0.41
N ARG A 189 -8.63 12.61 -0.24
CA ARG A 189 -7.19 12.48 0.02
C ARG A 189 -6.84 12.74 1.49
N LYS A 190 -7.43 13.76 2.09
CA LYS A 190 -7.19 14.15 3.49
C LYS A 190 -7.88 13.25 4.52
N SER A 191 -8.80 12.38 4.08
CA SER A 191 -9.52 11.46 4.98
C SER A 191 -8.75 10.16 5.28
N VAL A 192 -7.61 9.95 4.63
CA VAL A 192 -6.76 8.76 4.79
C VAL A 192 -5.38 9.15 5.30
N ILE A 193 -4.93 8.47 6.35
CA ILE A 193 -3.60 8.65 6.94
C ILE A 193 -2.71 7.49 6.52
N PHE A 194 -1.66 7.79 5.74
CA PHE A 194 -0.68 6.81 5.28
C PHE A 194 0.52 6.74 6.21
N LYS A 195 0.84 5.54 6.74
CA LYS A 195 2.00 5.31 7.61
C LYS A 195 2.80 4.07 7.17
N PRO A 196 4.14 4.09 7.25
CA PRO A 196 4.93 2.88 7.07
C PRO A 196 4.67 1.91 8.23
N PHE A 197 4.43 0.64 7.91
CA PHE A 197 4.26 -0.41 8.92
C PHE A 197 4.65 -1.78 8.36
N ASN A 198 5.41 -2.54 9.14
CA ASN A 198 5.69 -3.95 8.87
C ASN A 198 4.68 -4.80 9.63
N LEU A 199 3.88 -5.60 8.93
CA LEU A 199 2.86 -6.47 9.54
C LEU A 199 3.44 -7.58 10.44
N MET A 200 4.76 -7.81 10.37
CA MET A 200 5.46 -8.71 11.29
C MET A 200 5.74 -8.08 12.66
N ASN A 201 5.59 -6.76 12.80
CA ASN A 201 5.77 -6.08 14.07
C ASN A 201 4.48 -6.17 14.90
N ASP A 202 4.62 -6.09 16.22
CA ASP A 202 3.48 -6.01 17.12
C ASP A 202 2.59 -4.80 16.79
N PHE A 203 1.31 -5.08 16.57
CA PHE A 203 0.32 -4.07 16.25
C PHE A 203 -0.31 -3.50 17.52
N SER A 204 -0.30 -2.17 17.64
CA SER A 204 -1.16 -1.44 18.57
C SER A 204 -1.80 -0.28 17.83
N TYR A 205 -3.14 -0.20 17.88
CA TYR A 205 -3.88 0.89 17.25
C TYR A 205 -3.41 2.26 17.76
N GLN A 206 -3.11 2.39 19.05
CA GLN A 206 -2.60 3.63 19.64
C GLN A 206 -1.26 4.09 19.03
N HIS A 207 -0.41 3.17 18.61
CA HIS A 207 0.88 3.51 17.98
C HIS A 207 0.72 4.04 16.55
N LEU A 208 -0.43 3.79 15.91
CA LEU A 208 -0.73 4.27 14.57
C LEU A 208 -1.56 5.56 14.55
N ILE A 209 -2.07 6.03 15.69
CA ILE A 209 -2.85 7.28 15.74
C ILE A 209 -1.95 8.50 15.63
#